data_AF-A0A1Q4DAM6-F1
#
_entry.id   AF-A0A1Q4DAM6-F1
#
_cell.length_a   1.000
_cell.length_b   1.000
_cell.length_c   1.000
_cell.angle_alpha   90.00
_cell.angle_beta   90.00
_cell.angle_gamma   90.00
#
_symmetry.space_group_name_H-M   'P 1'
#
loop_
_entity.id
_entity.type
_entity.pdbx_description
1 polymer ?
#
loop_
_entity_poly.entity_id
_entity_poly.type
_entity_poly.pdbx_seq_one_letter_code
_entity_poly.pdbx_strand_id
1 'polypeptide(L)' 'MSVITKLRSEVDVVLTRLAAARAAGLPYETYLHRAHLQDLMDTAARHGVDPDTWVDRSTLPLPTLTDP' A
#
# COMPACT_ATOMS: atom_id res chain seq x y z
N MET A 1 -0.20 22.48 -1.42
CA MET A 1 0.17 21.07 -1.19
C MET A 1 -0.26 20.29 -2.42
N SER A 2 0.64 19.57 -3.08
CA SER A 2 0.32 18.81 -4.31
C SER A 2 -0.39 17.49 -3.98
N VAL A 3 -1.22 16.99 -4.90
CA VAL A 3 -1.90 15.68 -4.78
C VAL A 3 -0.90 14.57 -4.48
N ILE A 4 0.28 14.61 -5.12
CA ILE A 4 1.37 13.64 -4.92
C ILE A 4 1.89 13.65 -3.48
N THR A 5 2.11 14.84 -2.89
CA THR A 5 2.55 14.98 -1.48
C THR A 5 1.52 14.45 -0.49
N LYS A 6 0.22 14.63 -0.79
CA LYS A 6 -0.84 14.09 0.05
C LYS A 6 -0.88 12.57 -0.03
N LEU A 7 -0.80 12.03 -1.25
CA LEU A 7 -0.79 10.59 -1.51
C LEU A 7 0.41 9.91 -0.83
N ARG A 8 1.60 10.52 -0.92
CA ARG A 8 2.82 10.07 -0.21
C ARG A 8 2.59 9.98 1.30
N SER A 9 2.00 11.03 1.89
CA SER A 9 1.69 11.03 3.33
C SER A 9 0.68 9.95 3.71
N GLU A 10 -0.32 9.69 2.87
CA GLU A 10 -1.29 8.62 3.11
C GLU A 10 -0.64 7.24 3.05
N VAL A 11 0.28 7.03 2.10
CA VAL A 11 1.08 5.80 1.99
C VAL A 11 1.89 5.53 3.26
N ASP A 12 2.60 6.54 3.77
CA ASP A 12 3.39 6.41 5.01
C ASP A 12 2.53 6.04 6.22
N VAL A 13 1.31 6.61 6.31
CA VAL A 13 0.34 6.30 7.36
C VAL A 13 -0.14 4.84 7.24
N VAL A 14 -0.45 4.37 6.04
CA VAL A 14 -0.91 2.99 5.80
C VAL A 14 0.20 1.99 6.09
N LEU A 15 1.45 2.27 5.72
CA LEU A 15 2.62 1.44 6.05
C LEU A 15 2.81 1.31 7.58
N THR A 16 2.67 2.41 8.30
CA THR A 16 2.76 2.41 9.77
C THR A 16 1.68 1.53 10.40
N ARG A 17 0.43 1.64 9.90
CA ARG A 17 -0.69 0.80 10.36
C ARG A 17 -0.52 -0.67 9.99
N LEU A 18 0.00 -0.95 8.80
CA LEU A 18 0.33 -2.30 8.35
C LEU A 18 1.38 -2.94 9.26
N ALA A 19 2.44 -2.20 9.62
CA ALA A 19 3.46 -2.69 10.54
C ALA A 19 2.87 -2.99 11.93
N ALA A 20 2.01 -2.10 12.44
CA ALA A 20 1.32 -2.31 13.71
C ALA A 20 0.39 -3.53 13.70
N ALA A 21 -0.42 -3.69 12.63
CA ALA A 21 -1.32 -4.84 12.47
C ALA A 21 -0.54 -6.16 12.36
N ARG A 22 0.59 -6.17 11.64
CA ARG A 22 1.48 -7.34 11.56
C ARG A 22 2.08 -7.69 12.93
N ALA A 23 2.57 -6.69 13.67
CA ALA A 23 3.15 -6.89 15.00
C ALA A 23 2.10 -7.39 16.01
N ALA A 24 0.85 -6.96 15.88
CA ALA A 24 -0.26 -7.39 16.71
C ALA A 24 -0.86 -8.76 16.31
N GLY A 25 -0.38 -9.38 15.22
CA GLY A 25 -0.91 -10.65 14.74
C GLY A 25 -2.34 -10.56 14.22
N LEU A 26 -2.70 -9.42 13.60
CA LEU A 26 -4.04 -9.12 13.09
C LEU A 26 -4.10 -9.38 11.57
N PRO A 27 -4.44 -10.60 11.11
CA PRO A 27 -4.32 -10.99 9.70
C PRO A 27 -5.34 -10.28 8.80
N TYR A 28 -6.54 -10.00 9.31
CA TYR A 28 -7.59 -9.33 8.54
C TYR A 28 -7.25 -7.86 8.31
N GLU A 29 -6.82 -7.17 9.35
CA GLU A 29 -6.38 -5.77 9.32
C GLU A 29 -5.13 -5.62 8.46
N THR A 30 -4.21 -6.59 8.54
CA THR A 30 -3.05 -6.68 7.64
C THR A 30 -3.49 -6.77 6.18
N TYR A 31 -4.48 -7.61 5.86
CA TYR A 31 -5.04 -7.72 4.52
C TYR A 31 -5.67 -6.39 4.05
N LEU A 32 -6.49 -5.76 4.89
CA LEU A 32 -7.12 -4.48 4.57
C LEU A 32 -6.09 -3.37 4.30
N HIS A 33 -5.05 -3.28 5.13
CA HIS A 33 -3.99 -2.30 4.93
C HIS A 33 -3.18 -2.57 3.66
N ARG A 34 -2.95 -3.83 3.29
CA ARG A 34 -2.31 -4.18 2.00
C ARG A 34 -3.19 -3.81 0.80
N ALA A 35 -4.49 -4.10 0.85
CA ALA A 35 -5.42 -3.75 -0.22
C ALA A 35 -5.53 -2.23 -0.39
N HIS A 36 -5.59 -1.47 0.71
CA HIS A 36 -5.58 -0.01 0.67
C HIS A 36 -4.26 0.55 0.14
N LEU A 37 -3.12 -0.06 0.50
CA LEU A 37 -1.82 0.32 -0.05
C LEU A 37 -1.78 0.15 -1.57
N GLN A 38 -2.34 -0.94 -2.10
CA GLN A 38 -2.45 -1.18 -3.55
C GLN A 38 -3.26 -0.08 -4.26
N ASP A 39 -4.40 0.32 -3.71
CA ASP A 39 -5.25 1.38 -4.29
C ASP A 39 -4.54 2.75 -4.34
N LEU A 40 -3.75 3.05 -3.31
CA LEU A 40 -2.90 4.25 -3.28
C LEU A 40 -1.78 4.20 -4.31
N MET A 41 -1.17 3.03 -4.55
CA MET A 41 -0.16 2.84 -5.60
C MET A 41 -0.76 2.98 -7.00
N ASP A 42 -1.93 2.40 -7.24
CA ASP A 42 -2.65 2.51 -8.51
C ASP A 42 -3.03 3.98 -8.80
N THR A 43 -3.42 4.71 -7.75
CA THR A 43 -3.67 6.15 -7.82
C THR A 43 -2.38 6.93 -8.14
N ALA A 44 -1.25 6.56 -7.53
CA ALA A 44 0.04 7.19 -7.79
C ALA A 44 0.49 6.99 -9.26
N ALA A 45 0.34 5.77 -9.76
CA ALA A 45 0.65 5.40 -11.14
C ALA A 45 -0.20 6.20 -12.14
N ARG A 46 -1.49 6.41 -11.85
CA ARG A 46 -2.37 7.28 -12.68
C ARG A 46 -1.91 8.73 -12.72
N HIS A 47 -1.20 9.19 -11.70
CA HIS A 47 -0.59 10.53 -11.65
C HIS A 47 0.83 10.57 -12.25
N GLY A 48 1.31 9.48 -12.87
CA GLY A 48 2.64 9.41 -13.49
C GLY A 48 3.79 9.25 -12.49
N VAL A 49 3.48 8.89 -11.24
CA VAL A 49 4.47 8.57 -10.23
C VAL A 49 4.76 7.08 -10.29
N ASP A 50 6.04 6.70 -10.21
CA ASP A 50 6.42 5.30 -10.06
C ASP A 50 6.23 4.84 -8.59
N PRO A 51 5.23 4.00 -8.28
CA PRO A 51 4.95 3.55 -6.93
C PRO A 51 6.04 2.63 -6.34
N ASP A 52 6.88 2.00 -7.18
CA ASP A 52 8.00 1.17 -6.70
C ASP A 52 9.06 2.04 -6.01
N THR A 53 9.07 3.37 -6.25
CA THR A 53 9.93 4.31 -5.52
C THR A 53 9.42 4.58 -4.09
N TRP A 54 8.19 4.16 -3.78
CA TRP A 54 7.51 4.51 -2.54
C TRP A 54 7.41 3.37 -1.54
N VAL A 55 7.27 2.14 -2.04
CA VAL A 55 7.06 0.94 -1.22
C VAL A 55 7.89 -0.22 -1.76
N ASP A 56 8.34 -1.09 -0.86
CA ASP A 56 8.95 -2.35 -1.28
C ASP A 56 7.85 -3.28 -1.78
N ARG A 57 8.02 -3.89 -2.96
CA ARG A 57 7.00 -4.73 -3.61
C ARG A 57 6.56 -5.92 -2.73
N SER A 58 7.41 -6.35 -1.79
CA SER A 58 7.09 -7.36 -0.78
C SER A 58 6.03 -6.93 0.25
N THR A 59 5.73 -5.63 0.34
CA THR A 59 4.70 -5.07 1.24
C THR A 59 3.30 -5.12 0.65
N LEU A 60 3.20 -5.17 -0.67
CA LEU A 60 1.96 -5.27 -1.41
C LEU A 60 1.34 -6.68 -1.26
N PRO A 61 0.02 -6.84 -1.47
CA PRO A 61 -0.54 -8.17 -1.63
C PRO A 61 0.22 -8.87 -2.76
N LEU A 62 0.54 -10.16 -2.56
CA LEU A 62 0.97 -10.97 -3.69
C LEU A 62 -0.11 -10.84 -4.77
N PRO A 63 0.24 -10.74 -6.06
CA PRO A 63 -0.75 -10.89 -7.10
C PRO A 63 -1.49 -12.17 -6.77
N THR A 64 -2.76 -12.06 -6.41
CA THR A 64 -3.61 -13.22 -6.19
C THR A 64 -3.45 -14.02 -7.47
N LEU A 65 -2.86 -15.20 -7.35
CA LEU A 65 -2.78 -16.19 -8.41
C LEU A 65 -4.24 -16.54 -8.69
N THR A 66 -4.89 -15.75 -9.53
CA THR A 66 -6.12 -16.13 -10.19
C THR A 66 -5.70 -17.30 -11.05
N ASP A 67 -5.98 -18.49 -10.52
CA ASP A 67 -5.80 -19.79 -11.15
C ASP A 67 -6.34 -19.74 -12.60
N PRO A 68 -5.65 -20.38 -13.57
CA PRO A 68 -5.94 -20.28 -15.01
C PRO A 68 -7.37 -20.66 -15.43
#